data_AF-A0A432GSY6-F1
#
_entry.id   AF-A0A432GSY6-F1
#
_cell.length_a   1.000
_cell.length_b   1.000
_cell.length_c   1.000
_cell.angle_alpha   90.00
_cell.angle_beta   90.00
_cell.angle_gamma   90.00
#
_symmetry.space_group_name_H-M   'P 1'
#
loop_
_entity.id
_entity.type
_entity.pdbx_description
1 polymer ?
#
loop_
_entity_poly.entity_id
_entity_poly.type
_entity_poly.pdbx_seq_one_letter_code
_entity_poly.pdbx_strand_id
1 'polypeptide(L)' 'AVVLQVNGKQIRRLEDVSTAFLSPINNFHRIDFLPGSERLSVILPVAELADANQRIKNNFRIPKLQSL' A
#
# COMPACT_ATOMS: atom_id res chain seq x y z
N ALA A 1 12.30 -3.84 -0.16
CA ALA A 1 12.25 -2.41 -0.50
C ALA A 1 11.67 -1.65 0.69
N VAL A 2 12.15 -0.44 0.96
CA VAL A 2 11.64 0.43 2.04
C VAL A 2 10.77 1.52 1.43
N VAL A 3 9.59 1.77 1.99
CA VAL A 3 8.63 2.75 1.46
C VAL A 3 9.11 4.16 1.81
N LEU A 4 9.18 5.02 0.78
CA LEU A 4 9.48 6.45 0.93
C LEU A 4 8.20 7.26 1.06
N GLN A 5 7.23 7.01 0.18
CA GLN A 5 5.96 7.74 0.16
C GLN A 5 4.84 6.88 -0.42
N VAL A 6 3.62 7.22 -0.05
CA VAL A 6 2.39 6.65 -0.61
C VAL A 6 1.48 7.80 -1.04
N ASN A 7 1.00 7.77 -2.28
CA ASN A 7 0.15 8.81 -2.87
C ASN A 7 0.70 10.24 -2.69
N GLY A 8 2.02 10.40 -2.81
CA GLY A 8 2.71 11.68 -2.60
C GLY A 8 2.88 12.13 -1.15
N LYS A 9 2.42 11.33 -0.17
CA LYS A 9 2.65 11.59 1.27
C LYS A 9 3.84 10.80 1.78
N GLN A 10 4.82 11.48 2.38
CA GLN A 10 5.99 10.83 2.99
C GLN A 10 5.56 9.91 4.14
N ILE A 11 6.20 8.74 4.21
CA ILE A 11 6.00 7.78 5.29
C ILE A 11 7.20 7.85 6.24
N ARG A 12 6.95 8.20 7.51
CA ARG A 12 8.00 8.24 8.56
C ARG A 12 7.80 7.14 9.58
N ARG A 13 6.55 6.71 9.79
CA ARG A 13 6.15 5.65 10.71
C ARG A 13 4.98 4.85 10.13
N LEU A 14 4.67 3.70 10.74
CA LEU A 14 3.68 2.77 10.20
C LEU A 14 2.27 3.37 10.16
N GLU A 15 1.92 4.22 11.11
CA GLU A 15 0.61 4.85 11.21
C GLU A 15 0.33 5.78 10.02
N ASP A 16 1.38 6.43 9.51
CA ASP A 16 1.29 7.33 8.34
C ASP A 16 0.78 6.57 7.10
N VAL A 17 1.12 5.29 6.99
CA VAL A 17 0.74 4.43 5.85
C VAL A 17 -0.78 4.34 5.73
N SER A 18 -1.47 4.10 6.84
CA SER A 18 -2.93 3.98 6.85
C SER A 18 -3.61 5.26 6.35
N THR A 19 -3.10 6.42 6.78
CA THR A 19 -3.63 7.73 6.38
C THR A 19 -3.28 8.10 4.95
N ALA A 20 -2.15 7.59 4.43
CA ALA A 20 -1.72 7.85 3.06
C ALA A 20 -2.58 7.12 2.03
N PHE A 21 -3.05 5.92 2.34
CA PHE A 21 -3.98 5.16 1.49
C PHE A 21 -5.40 5.73 1.43
N LEU A 22 -5.77 6.70 2.29
CA LEU A 22 -7.09 7.36 2.22
C LEU A 22 -7.25 8.30 1.03
N SER A 23 -6.17 8.64 0.32
CA SER A 23 -6.19 9.65 -0.75
C SER A 23 -5.55 9.10 -2.03
N PRO A 24 -6.21 8.19 -2.77
CA PRO A 24 -5.72 7.69 -4.05
C PRO A 24 -5.60 8.80 -5.11
N ILE A 25 -4.71 8.60 -6.08
CA ILE A 25 -4.51 9.50 -7.22
C ILE A 25 -5.09 8.81 -8.46
N ASN A 26 -6.10 9.42 -9.08
CA ASN A 26 -6.75 8.91 -10.30
C ASN A 26 -7.26 7.46 -10.20
N ASN A 27 -7.83 7.06 -9.06
CA ASN A 27 -8.25 5.68 -8.75
C ASN A 27 -7.13 4.64 -8.63
N PHE A 28 -5.89 5.10 -8.44
CA PHE A 28 -4.74 4.26 -8.14
C PHE A 28 -4.09 4.65 -6.82
N HIS A 29 -3.54 3.67 -6.13
CA HIS A 29 -2.52 3.91 -5.13
C HIS A 29 -1.15 3.80 -5.76
N ARG A 30 -0.29 4.76 -5.44
CA ARG A 30 1.12 4.75 -5.82
C ARG A 30 1.96 4.65 -4.57
N ILE A 31 2.86 3.67 -4.54
CA ILE A 31 3.84 3.47 -3.48
C ILE A 31 5.20 3.69 -4.12
N ASP A 32 5.95 4.68 -3.67
CA ASP A 32 7.33 4.89 -4.10
C ASP A 32 8.28 4.39 -3.00
N PHE A 33 9.36 3.73 -3.43
CA PHE A 33 10.37 3.18 -2.53
C PHE A 33 11.60 4.07 -2.48
N LEU A 34 12.46 3.86 -1.48
CA LEU A 34 13.74 4.54 -1.39
C LEU A 34 14.62 4.26 -2.63
N PRO A 35 15.35 5.27 -3.13
CA PRO A 35 16.34 5.10 -4.18
C PRO A 35 17.33 3.98 -3.85
N GLY A 36 17.73 3.20 -4.87
CA GLY A 36 18.58 2.02 -4.69
C GLY A 36 17.81 0.73 -4.37
N SER A 37 16.48 0.78 -4.21
CA SER A 37 15.64 -0.41 -4.22
C SER A 37 15.55 -1.01 -5.64
N GLU A 38 15.44 -2.34 -5.76
CA GLU A 38 15.26 -3.02 -7.06
C GLU A 38 14.03 -2.52 -7.84
N ARG A 39 13.01 -2.05 -7.13
CA ARG A 39 11.81 -1.44 -7.69
C ARG A 39 11.66 -0.03 -7.15
N LEU A 40 11.41 0.92 -8.04
CA LEU A 40 11.24 2.33 -7.69
C LEU A 40 9.82 2.64 -7.22
N SER A 41 8.81 1.97 -7.79
CA SER A 41 7.42 2.20 -7.43
C SER A 41 6.52 1.00 -7.72
N VAL A 42 5.35 1.00 -7.09
CA VAL A 42 4.23 0.09 -7.33
C VAL A 42 2.96 0.92 -7.51
N ILE A 43 2.14 0.54 -8.48
CA ILE A 43 0.84 1.15 -8.77
C ILE A 43 -0.23 0.07 -8.59
N LEU A 44 -1.26 0.36 -7.79
CA LEU A 44 -2.34 -0.56 -7.47
C LEU A 44 -3.70 0.07 -7.83
N PRO A 45 -4.55 -0.59 -8.64
CA PRO A 45 -5.89 -0.10 -8.94
C PRO A 45 -6.81 -0.24 -7.72
N VAL A 46 -7.46 0.85 -7.30
CA VAL A 46 -8.33 0.85 -6.10
C VAL A 46 -9.51 -0.11 -6.27
N ALA A 47 -10.08 -0.18 -7.48
CA ALA A 47 -11.27 -0.97 -7.78
C ALA A 47 -11.11 -2.47 -7.45
N GLU A 48 -9.90 -3.01 -7.55
CA GLU A 48 -9.65 -4.45 -7.39
C GLU A 48 -9.19 -4.82 -5.95
N LEU A 49 -8.91 -3.83 -5.10
CA LEU A 49 -8.26 -4.08 -3.81
C LEU A 49 -9.16 -4.85 -2.84
N ALA A 50 -10.47 -4.61 -2.84
CA ALA A 50 -11.38 -5.31 -1.94
C ALA A 50 -11.38 -6.82 -2.21
N ASP A 51 -11.54 -7.20 -3.48
CA ASP A 51 -11.57 -8.59 -3.91
C ASP A 51 -10.21 -9.27 -3.74
N ALA A 52 -9.13 -8.57 -4.10
CA ALA A 52 -7.77 -9.04 -3.88
C ALA A 52 -7.49 -9.29 -2.39
N ASN A 53 -7.88 -8.35 -1.51
CA ASN A 53 -7.68 -8.47 -0.07
C ASN A 53 -8.46 -9.65 0.51
N GLN A 54 -9.69 -9.89 0.08
CA GLN A 54 -10.44 -11.08 0.52
C GLN A 54 -9.76 -12.38 0.08
N ARG A 55 -9.33 -12.47 -1.19
CA ARG A 55 -8.62 -13.64 -1.71
C ARG A 55 -7.33 -13.91 -0.93
N ILE A 56 -6.53 -12.88 -0.66
CA ILE A 56 -5.29 -12.98 0.12
C ILE A 56 -5.59 -13.44 1.54
N LYS A 57 -6.60 -12.84 2.20
CA LYS A 57 -7.00 -13.20 3.56
C LYS A 57 -7.33 -14.69 3.67
N ASN A 58 -8.11 -15.21 2.72
CA ASN A 58 -8.53 -16.60 2.70
C ASN A 58 -7.37 -17.56 2.37
N ASN A 59 -6.58 -17.25 1.34
CA ASN A 59 -5.50 -18.12 0.87
C ASN A 59 -4.37 -18.25 1.90
N PHE A 60 -4.03 -17.15 2.58
CA PHE A 60 -2.93 -17.11 3.55
C PHE A 60 -3.40 -17.22 5.01
N ARG A 61 -4.71 -17.45 5.24
CA ARG A 61 -5.32 -17.59 6.57
C ARG A 61 -4.98 -16.44 7.53
N ILE A 62 -5.01 -15.22 7.00
CA ILE A 62 -4.69 -14.01 7.79
C ILE A 62 -5.93 -13.61 8.59
N PRO A 63 -5.90 -13.61 9.93
CA PRO A 63 -7.09 -13.28 10.73
C PRO A 63 -7.48 -11.80 10.58
N LYS A 64 -6.50 -10.90 10.56
CA LYS A 64 -6.68 -9.45 10.41
C LYS A 64 -5.59 -8.88 9.49
N LEU A 65 -5.99 -8.10 8.50
CA LEU A 65 -5.07 -7.53 7.48
C LEU A 65 -4.17 -6.42 8.02
N GLN A 66 -4.47 -5.88 9.21
CA GLN A 66 -3.73 -4.78 9.81
C GLN A 66 -3.47 -5.07 11.29
N SER A 67 -2.22 -4.90 11.70
CA SER A 67 -1.79 -4.82 13.10
C SER A 67 -1.03 -3.51 13.24
N LEU A 68 -1.72 -2.50 13.73
CA LEU A 68 -1.17 -1.19 14.07
C LEU A 68 -1.04 -1.13 15.59
#